data_AF-A0A7W4DYF0-F1
#
_entry.id   AF-A0A7W4DYF0-F1
#
_cell.length_a   1.000
_cell.length_b   1.000
_cell.length_c   1.000
_cell.angle_alpha   90.00
_cell.angle_beta   90.00
_cell.angle_gamma   90.00
#
_symmetry.space_group_name_H-M   'P 1'
#
loop_
_entity.id
_entity.type
_entity.pdbx_description
1 polymer ?
#
loop_
_entity_poly.entity_id
_entity_poly.type
_entity_poly.pdbx_seq_one_letter_code
_entity_poly.pdbx_strand_id
1 'polypeptide(L)'
;MSIWEAIVLGIVQGLTEFLPVSSSGHLELAKSILGVEAADDITFTIVVHGATVLSTIVALWRDLIRLLQGVFRFRWNQQTQYVMKLIVSMIPIAIVGIFFRKQVESLFVSNILLVGAMLLLTALLLY
;
A
#
# COMPACT_ATOMS: atom_id res chain seq x y z
N MET A 1 12.91 17.48 -2.23
CA MET A 1 11.63 17.69 -1.50
C MET A 1 11.82 18.62 -0.31
N SER A 2 10.90 19.57 -0.12
CA SER A 2 10.83 20.41 1.09
C SER A 2 10.13 19.69 2.26
N ILE A 3 10.35 20.16 3.49
CA ILE A 3 9.64 19.64 4.68
C ILE A 3 8.13 19.78 4.52
N TRP A 4 7.68 20.86 3.89
CA TRP A 4 6.25 21.09 3.70
C TRP A 4 5.65 20.04 2.75
N GLU A 5 6.29 19.78 1.60
CA GLU A 5 5.88 18.69 0.70
C GLU A 5 5.83 17.34 1.42
N ALA A 6 6.85 17.03 2.22
CA ALA A 6 6.91 15.78 2.98
C ALA A 6 5.74 15.63 3.97
N ILE A 7 5.34 16.71 4.65
CA ILE A 7 4.19 16.70 5.56
C ILE A 7 2.89 16.47 4.78
N VAL A 8 2.68 17.20 3.67
CA VAL A 8 1.47 17.03 2.83
C VAL A 8 1.36 15.60 2.33
N LEU A 9 2.43 15.09 1.70
CA LEU A 9 2.43 13.75 1.13
C LEU A 9 2.31 12.66 2.20
N GLY A 10 2.90 12.87 3.38
CA GLY A 10 2.73 11.99 4.53
C GLY A 10 1.29 11.94 5.03
N ILE A 11 0.60 13.09 5.10
CA ILE A 11 -0.83 13.14 5.45
C ILE A 11 -1.67 12.43 4.39
N VAL A 12 -1.42 12.70 3.09
CA VAL A 12 -2.12 12.04 1.99
C VAL A 12 -1.97 10.53 2.09
N GLN A 13 -0.75 10.01 2.24
CA GLN A 13 -0.51 8.57 2.39
C GLN A 13 -1.23 8.02 3.63
N GLY A 14 -1.07 8.67 4.79
CA GLY A 14 -1.66 8.20 6.05
C GLY A 14 -3.20 8.13 6.03
N LEU A 15 -3.85 9.08 5.35
CA LEU A 15 -5.31 9.10 5.22
C LEU A 15 -5.81 8.09 4.19
N THR A 16 -5.07 7.91 3.09
CA THR A 16 -5.55 7.12 1.95
C THR A 16 -5.19 5.64 2.00
N GLU A 17 -4.15 5.25 2.75
CA GLU A 17 -3.70 3.84 2.82
C GLU A 17 -4.75 2.91 3.44
N PHE A 18 -5.49 3.39 4.43
CA PHE A 18 -6.48 2.59 5.15
C PHE A 18 -7.88 2.66 4.54
N LEU A 19 -8.08 3.55 3.57
CA LEU A 19 -9.34 3.71 2.85
C LEU A 19 -9.23 2.98 1.50
N PRO A 20 -10.32 2.40 0.98
CA PRO A 20 -10.31 1.73 -0.31
C PRO A 20 -10.29 2.74 -1.48
N VAL A 21 -9.38 3.71 -1.49
CA VAL A 21 -9.37 4.84 -2.43
C VAL A 21 -8.10 4.90 -3.30
N SER A 22 -7.23 3.88 -3.23
CA SER A 22 -5.92 3.82 -3.90
C SER A 22 -4.95 4.92 -3.43
N SER A 23 -4.18 4.61 -2.38
CA SER A 23 -3.16 5.50 -1.82
C SER A 23 -2.06 5.85 -2.81
N SER A 24 -1.55 4.88 -3.57
CA SER A 24 -0.52 5.11 -4.58
C SER A 24 -0.96 6.11 -5.65
N GLY A 25 -2.23 6.07 -6.06
CA GLY A 25 -2.77 7.03 -7.04
C GLY A 25 -2.90 8.44 -6.49
N HIS A 26 -3.40 8.59 -5.26
CA HIS A 26 -3.48 9.91 -4.60
C HIS A 26 -2.10 10.50 -4.30
N LEU A 27 -1.15 9.66 -3.89
CA LEU A 27 0.22 10.06 -3.61
C LEU A 27 0.91 10.55 -4.90
N GLU A 28 0.72 9.86 -6.02
CA GLU A 28 1.25 10.29 -7.34
C GLU A 28 0.63 11.59 -7.82
N LEU A 29 -0.69 11.73 -7.68
CA LEU A 29 -1.39 12.97 -8.05
C LEU A 29 -0.91 14.16 -7.20
N ALA A 30 -0.74 13.95 -5.89
CA ALA A 30 -0.26 14.99 -4.98
C ALA A 30 1.17 15.43 -5.31
N LYS A 31 2.07 14.50 -5.67
CA LYS A 31 3.43 14.84 -6.14
C LYS A 31 3.41 15.67 -7.42
N SER A 32 2.57 15.27 -8.37
CA SER A 32 2.41 16.00 -9.63
C SER A 32 1.90 17.43 -9.39
N ILE A 33 0.95 17.63 -8.48
CA ILE A 33 0.42 18.95 -8.11
C ILE A 33 1.49 19.80 -7.41
N LEU A 34 2.31 19.20 -6.54
CA LEU A 34 3.37 19.89 -5.80
C LEU A 34 4.67 20.09 -6.61
N GLY A 35 4.76 19.53 -7.82
CA GLY A 35 5.96 19.63 -8.67
C GLY A 35 7.17 18.86 -8.12
N VAL A 36 6.95 17.79 -7.37
CA VAL A 36 8.03 16.96 -6.81
C VAL A 36 8.64 16.08 -7.91
N GLU A 37 9.93 16.23 -8.17
CA GLU A 37 10.66 15.44 -9.17
C GLU A 37 10.82 13.97 -8.75
N ALA A 38 10.75 13.06 -9.74
CA ALA A 38 10.74 11.61 -9.53
C ALA A 38 12.01 11.03 -8.86
N ALA A 39 13.14 11.76 -8.90
CA ALA A 39 14.41 11.28 -8.31
C ALA A 39 14.41 11.31 -6.76
N ASP A 40 13.69 12.25 -6.16
CA ASP A 40 13.53 12.37 -4.70
C ASP A 40 12.41 11.46 -4.15
N ASP A 41 11.63 10.85 -5.04
CA ASP A 41 10.33 10.27 -4.73
C ASP A 41 10.39 8.83 -4.19
N ILE A 42 11.16 7.95 -4.84
CA ILE A 42 11.09 6.51 -4.56
C ILE A 42 11.39 6.20 -3.10
N THR A 43 12.44 6.82 -2.54
CA THR A 43 12.82 6.64 -1.14
C THR A 43 11.73 7.14 -0.20
N PHE A 44 11.15 8.31 -0.48
CA PHE A 44 10.07 8.87 0.34
C PHE A 44 8.84 7.97 0.32
N THR A 45 8.41 7.54 -0.88
CA THR A 45 7.27 6.63 -1.06
C THR A 45 7.45 5.33 -0.27
N ILE A 46 8.65 4.73 -0.29
CA ILE A 46 8.96 3.53 0.50
C ILE A 46 8.86 3.81 2.01
N VAL A 47 9.38 4.95 2.47
CA VAL A 47 9.36 5.32 3.89
C VAL A 47 7.92 5.51 4.40
N VAL A 48 7.06 6.21 3.65
CA VAL A 48 5.67 6.42 4.08
C VAL A 48 4.81 5.15 4.03
N HIS A 49 5.10 4.21 3.11
CA HIS A 49 4.51 2.87 3.15
C HIS A 49 5.01 2.09 4.37
N GLY A 50 6.30 2.18 4.70
CA GLY A 50 6.85 1.60 5.92
C GLY A 50 6.18 2.16 7.19
N ALA A 51 5.91 3.46 7.23
CA ALA A 51 5.24 4.13 8.34
C ALA A 51 3.79 3.66 8.51
N THR A 52 3.04 3.45 7.42
CA THR A 52 1.67 2.93 7.46
C THR A 52 1.60 1.45 7.84
N VAL A 53 2.56 0.63 7.39
CA VAL A 53 2.74 -0.74 7.89
C VAL A 53 3.02 -0.75 9.39
N LEU A 54 3.94 0.11 9.87
CA LEU A 54 4.24 0.23 11.29
C LEU A 54 3.00 0.67 12.09
N SER A 55 2.26 1.66 11.58
CA SER A 55 0.99 2.10 12.16
C SER A 55 0.00 0.94 12.31
N THR A 56 -0.16 0.13 11.26
CA THR A 56 -1.02 -1.07 11.27
C THR A 56 -0.57 -2.08 12.32
N ILE A 57 0.74 -2.36 12.40
CA ILE A 57 1.31 -3.29 13.39
C ILE A 57 1.04 -2.81 14.81
N VAL A 58 1.23 -1.51 15.08
CA VAL A 58 0.99 -0.92 16.40
C VAL A 58 -0.51 -0.95 16.74
N ALA A 59 -1.37 -0.57 15.79
CA ALA A 59 -2.82 -0.57 15.99
C ALA A 59 -3.38 -1.99 16.25
N LEU A 60 -2.85 -2.99 15.54
CA LEU A 60 -3.27 -4.39 15.64
C LEU A 60 -2.33 -5.26 16.49
N TRP A 61 -1.51 -4.65 17.35
CA TRP A 61 -0.42 -5.35 18.06
C TRP A 61 -0.92 -6.57 18.87
N ARG A 62 -2.07 -6.42 19.53
CA ARG A 62 -2.68 -7.50 20.32
C ARG A 62 -3.13 -8.67 19.45
N ASP A 63 -3.74 -8.40 18.31
CA ASP A 63 -4.22 -9.43 17.39
C ASP A 63 -3.05 -10.11 16.67
N LEU A 64 -2.02 -9.35 16.31
CA LEU A 64 -0.78 -9.90 15.76
C LEU A 64 -0.13 -10.88 16.75
N ILE A 65 0.01 -10.51 18.03
CA ILE A 65 0.54 -11.44 19.06
C ILE A 65 -0.33 -12.70 19.17
N ARG A 66 -1.66 -12.57 19.18
CA ARG A 66 -2.56 -13.74 19.24
C ARG A 66 -2.37 -14.67 18.04
N LEU A 67 -2.25 -14.12 16.84
CA LEU A 67 -1.99 -14.89 15.61
C LEU A 67 -0.63 -15.59 15.69
N LEU A 68 0.42 -14.87 16.06
CA LEU A 68 1.77 -15.42 16.19
C LEU A 68 1.81 -16.55 17.23
N GLN A 69 1.27 -16.34 18.42
CA GLN A 69 1.17 -17.37 19.45
C GLN A 69 0.39 -18.60 18.95
N GLY A 70 -0.67 -18.39 18.17
CA GLY A 70 -1.43 -19.47 17.55
C GLY A 70 -0.61 -20.29 16.55
N VAL A 71 0.16 -19.62 15.69
CA VAL A 71 1.05 -20.27 14.71
C VAL A 71 2.20 -21.01 15.40
N PHE A 72 2.86 -20.39 16.38
CA PHE A 72 3.97 -21.00 17.13
C PHE A 72 3.57 -22.11 18.09
N ARG A 73 2.27 -22.40 18.24
CA ARG A 73 1.80 -23.65 18.88
C ARG A 73 1.97 -24.87 17.99
N PHE A 74 2.36 -24.70 16.72
CA PHE A 74 2.57 -25.76 15.73
C PHE A 74 1.38 -26.73 15.64
N ARG A 75 0.17 -26.19 15.77
CA ARG A 75 -1.09 -26.94 15.68
C ARG A 75 -1.98 -26.31 14.62
N TRP A 76 -2.82 -27.14 14.02
CA TRP A 76 -3.83 -26.71 13.05
C TRP A 76 -5.05 -26.08 13.75
N ASN A 77 -4.83 -24.96 14.42
CA ASN A 77 -5.87 -24.18 15.09
C ASN A 77 -6.43 -23.08 14.16
N GLN A 78 -7.44 -22.34 14.64
CA GLN A 78 -8.08 -21.27 13.87
C GLN A 78 -7.09 -20.17 13.45
N GLN A 79 -6.10 -19.84 14.29
CA GLN A 79 -5.10 -18.81 13.99
C GLN A 79 -4.17 -19.26 12.86
N THR A 80 -3.66 -20.49 12.92
CA THR A 80 -2.85 -21.08 11.84
C THR A 80 -3.63 -21.14 10.54
N GLN A 81 -4.89 -21.58 10.59
CA GLN A 81 -5.76 -21.58 9.41
C GLN A 81 -5.96 -20.17 8.83
N TYR A 82 -6.14 -19.16 9.69
CA TYR A 82 -6.27 -17.77 9.25
C TYR A 82 -4.99 -17.26 8.58
N VAL A 83 -3.81 -17.49 9.18
CA VAL A 83 -2.52 -17.11 8.59
C VAL A 83 -2.27 -17.83 7.26
N MET A 84 -2.61 -19.12 7.17
CA MET A 84 -2.50 -19.86 5.91
C MET A 84 -3.41 -19.30 4.82
N LYS A 85 -4.63 -18.88 5.15
CA LYS A 85 -5.51 -18.20 4.20
C LYS A 85 -4.92 -16.87 3.72
N LEU A 86 -4.30 -16.09 4.61
CA LEU A 86 -3.59 -14.87 4.22
C LEU A 86 -2.45 -15.18 3.24
N ILE A 87 -1.58 -16.15 3.56
CA ILE A 87 -0.48 -16.57 2.68
C ILE A 87 -1.00 -17.01 1.31
N VAL A 88 -2.05 -17.83 1.26
CA VAL A 88 -2.64 -18.28 0.00
C VAL A 88 -3.23 -17.10 -0.79
N SER A 89 -3.90 -16.16 -0.11
CA SER A 89 -4.44 -14.96 -0.75
C SER A 89 -3.38 -14.03 -1.33
N MET A 90 -2.14 -14.09 -0.82
CA MET A 90 -1.00 -13.32 -1.35
C MET A 90 -0.40 -13.94 -2.62
N ILE A 91 -0.69 -15.21 -2.94
CA ILE A 91 -0.07 -15.89 -4.09
C ILE A 91 -0.38 -15.19 -5.42
N PRO A 92 -1.64 -14.84 -5.76
CA PRO A 92 -1.95 -14.19 -7.03
C PRO A 92 -1.23 -12.85 -7.20
N ILE A 93 -1.22 -12.02 -6.15
CA ILE A 93 -0.55 -10.72 -6.20
C ILE A 93 0.98 -10.87 -6.26
N ALA A 94 1.56 -11.86 -5.59
CA ALA A 94 2.99 -12.15 -5.68
C ALA A 94 3.39 -12.60 -7.09
N ILE A 95 2.57 -13.42 -7.75
CA ILE A 95 2.77 -13.81 -9.16
C ILE A 95 2.76 -12.57 -10.04
N VAL A 96 1.74 -11.70 -9.90
CA VAL A 96 1.66 -10.44 -10.67
C VAL A 96 2.89 -9.57 -10.41
N GLY A 97 3.30 -9.41 -9.15
CA GLY A 97 4.46 -8.61 -8.76
C GLY A 97 5.81 -9.17 -9.21
N ILE A 98 5.96 -10.50 -9.39
CA ILE A 98 7.22 -11.08 -9.86
C ILE A 98 7.32 -11.01 -11.39
N PHE A 99 6.24 -11.35 -12.10
CA PHE A 99 6.26 -11.49 -13.56
C PHE A 99 5.89 -10.22 -14.32
N PHE A 100 5.07 -9.34 -13.74
CA PHE A 100 4.49 -8.19 -14.43
C PHE A 100 4.87 -6.83 -13.85
N ARG A 101 5.79 -6.78 -12.87
CA ARG A 101 6.17 -5.53 -12.20
C ARG A 101 6.59 -4.43 -13.16
N LYS A 102 7.43 -4.71 -14.16
CA LYS A 102 7.92 -3.69 -15.10
C LYS A 102 6.78 -3.10 -15.95
N GLN A 103 5.86 -3.96 -16.39
CA GLN A 103 4.68 -3.56 -17.15
C GLN A 103 3.77 -2.69 -16.29
N VAL A 104 3.50 -3.12 -15.06
CA VAL A 104 2.70 -2.36 -14.10
C VAL A 104 3.34 -1.00 -13.79
N GLU A 105 4.63 -0.95 -13.43
CA GLU A 105 5.36 0.30 -13.16
C GLU A 105 5.30 1.27 -14.36
N SER A 106 5.45 0.77 -15.59
CA SER A 106 5.38 1.60 -16.80
C SER A 106 4.01 2.24 -17.05
N LEU A 107 2.93 1.68 -16.49
CA LEU A 107 1.59 2.27 -16.56
C LEU A 107 1.44 3.44 -15.58
N PHE A 108 2.15 3.43 -14.45
CA PHE A 108 2.05 4.49 -13.43
C PHE A 108 3.02 5.64 -13.69
N VAL A 109 4.22 5.35 -14.22
CA VAL A 109 5.23 6.38 -14.47
C VAL A 109 4.77 7.32 -15.60
N SER A 110 4.61 8.60 -15.26
CA SER A 110 4.30 9.70 -16.19
C SER A 110 2.93 9.65 -16.87
N ASN A 111 2.00 8.80 -16.42
CA ASN A 111 0.65 8.72 -16.99
C ASN A 111 -0.44 9.11 -15.97
N ILE A 112 -0.43 10.39 -15.59
CA ILE A 112 -1.40 10.98 -14.64
C ILE A 112 -2.85 10.77 -15.09
N LEU A 113 -3.11 10.75 -16.41
CA LEU A 113 -4.44 10.50 -16.95
C LEU A 113 -4.92 9.08 -16.66
N LEU A 114 -4.04 8.08 -16.79
CA LEU A 114 -4.37 6.71 -16.41
C LEU A 114 -4.59 6.58 -14.90
N VAL A 115 -3.76 7.23 -14.08
CA VAL A 115 -3.95 7.26 -12.62
C VAL A 115 -5.33 7.82 -12.27
N GLY A 116 -5.71 8.96 -12.84
CA GLY A 116 -7.04 9.55 -12.65
C GLY A 116 -8.18 8.63 -13.10
N ALA A 117 -8.04 7.97 -14.26
CA ALA A 117 -9.03 7.00 -14.73
C ALA A 117 -9.19 5.79 -13.78
N MET A 118 -8.08 5.28 -13.23
CA MET A 118 -8.10 4.17 -12.26
C MET A 118 -8.71 4.58 -10.92
N LEU A 119 -8.55 5.84 -10.49
CA LEU A 119 -9.24 6.37 -9.31
C LEU A 119 -10.75 6.41 -9.52
N LEU A 120 -11.22 6.85 -10.69
CA LEU A 120 -12.65 6.82 -11.04
C LEU A 120 -13.19 5.40 -11.14
N LEU A 121 -12.41 4.47 -11.71
CA LEU A 121 -12.77 3.05 -11.76
C LEU A 121 -12.88 2.46 -10.34
N THR A 122 -11.95 2.80 -9.45
CA THR A 122 -11.99 2.37 -8.04
C THR A 122 -13.26 2.87 -7.36
N ALA A 123 -13.62 4.14 -7.56
CA ALA A 123 -14.86 4.71 -7.05
C ALA A 123 -16.11 4.01 -7.60
N LEU A 124 -16.11 3.65 -8.90
CA LEU A 124 -17.21 2.91 -9.52
C LEU A 124 -17.36 1.49 -8.96
N LEU A 125 -16.26 0.77 -8.74
CA LEU A 125 -16.28 -0.61 -8.23
C LEU A 125 -16.75 -0.71 -6.77
N LEU A 126 -16.71 0.39 -6.03
CA LEU A 126 -17.16 0.44 -4.63
C LEU A 126 -18.67 0.67 -4.48
N TYR A 127 -19.37 1.06 -5.54
CA TYR A 127 -20.81 1.30 -5.56
C TYR A 127 -21.55 0.18 -6.30
#